data_AF-A0A8J2PMD0-F1
#
_entry.id   AF-A0A8J2PMD0-F1
#
_cell.length_a   1.000
_cell.length_b   1.000
_cell.length_c   1.000
_cell.angle_alpha   90.00
_cell.angle_beta   90.00
_cell.angle_gamma   90.00
#
_symmetry.space_group_name_H-M   'P 1'
#
loop_
_entity.id
_entity.type
_entity.pdbx_description
1 polymer ?
#
loop_
_entity_poly.entity_id
_entity_poly.type
_entity_poly.pdbx_seq_one_letter_code
_entity_poly.pdbx_strand_id
1 'polypeptide(L)'
;MKIIDELIDSNDELTIDDKDHFKLLFSGFSKIFSKRPGTLVNHKINTGDAKPVVCKRRPMSPAERQIFQNAVDELIELVIFPQKNDDVTMGYRITFEFQDRDKTTFRWPWGNFRFKVVPFGFINSTTLALLTNGNKEAMEIALEEGLWIYVVVHVNDAICWSSSASDH
;
A
#
# COMPACT_ATOMS: atom_id res chain seq x y z
N MET A 1 15.88 -5.33 -9.28
CA MET A 1 17.18 -6.02 -9.40
C MET A 1 18.27 -5.24 -8.72
N LYS A 2 18.75 -4.09 -9.24
CA LYS A 2 19.83 -3.29 -8.61
C LYS A 2 19.78 -3.13 -7.08
N ILE A 3 18.61 -2.85 -6.50
CA ILE A 3 18.45 -2.66 -5.05
C ILE A 3 18.67 -3.97 -4.26
N ILE A 4 18.19 -5.10 -4.78
CA ILE A 4 18.35 -6.39 -4.09
C ILE A 4 19.78 -6.87 -4.22
N ASP A 5 20.37 -6.70 -5.40
CA ASP A 5 21.78 -7.08 -5.64
C ASP A 5 22.71 -6.25 -4.73
N GLU A 6 22.46 -4.94 -4.60
CA GLU A 6 23.18 -4.07 -3.67
C GLU A 6 22.99 -4.50 -2.20
N LEU A 7 21.77 -4.87 -1.78
CA LEU A 7 21.50 -5.35 -0.42
C LEU A 7 22.24 -6.67 -0.11
N ILE A 8 22.21 -7.64 -1.03
CA ILE A 8 22.90 -8.93 -0.88
C ILE A 8 24.42 -8.72 -0.85
N ASP A 9 24.93 -7.88 -1.76
CA ASP A 9 26.36 -7.63 -1.86
C ASP A 9 26.91 -6.88 -0.64
N SER A 10 26.12 -5.97 -0.07
CA SER A 10 26.47 -5.19 1.13
C SER A 10 26.45 -5.97 2.45
N ASN A 11 25.94 -7.21 2.46
CA ASN A 11 25.85 -8.02 3.66
C ASN A 11 27.14 -8.84 3.86
N ASP A 12 27.91 -8.51 4.89
CA ASP A 12 29.18 -9.16 5.22
C ASP A 12 29.01 -10.50 5.96
N GLU A 13 27.81 -10.81 6.45
CA GLU A 13 27.50 -12.04 7.19
C GLU A 13 27.16 -13.23 6.27
N LEU A 14 26.89 -12.96 4.98
CA LEU A 14 26.55 -13.98 3.99
C LEU A 14 27.79 -14.53 3.29
N THR A 15 27.85 -15.86 3.14
CA THR A 15 28.90 -16.48 2.33
C THR A 15 28.71 -16.20 0.84
N ILE A 16 29.75 -16.40 0.05
CA ILE A 16 29.69 -16.20 -1.41
C ILE A 16 28.63 -17.12 -2.03
N ASP A 17 28.57 -18.38 -1.59
CA ASP A 17 27.60 -19.36 -2.07
C ASP A 17 26.17 -18.98 -1.70
N ASP A 18 25.94 -18.45 -0.49
CA ASP A 18 24.63 -17.94 -0.07
C ASP A 18 24.20 -16.75 -0.93
N LYS A 19 25.13 -15.82 -1.22
CA LYS A 19 24.85 -14.65 -2.06
C LYS A 19 24.43 -15.07 -3.47
N ASP A 20 25.11 -16.05 -4.06
CA ASP A 20 24.77 -16.56 -5.38
C ASP A 20 23.43 -17.31 -5.38
N HIS A 21 23.16 -18.09 -4.34
CA HIS A 21 21.86 -18.76 -4.16
C HIS A 21 20.72 -17.74 -4.04
N PHE A 22 20.86 -16.71 -3.21
CA PHE A 22 19.85 -15.66 -3.07
C PHE A 22 19.61 -14.93 -4.40
N LYS A 23 20.67 -14.56 -5.13
CA LYS A 23 20.53 -13.91 -6.45
C LYS A 23 19.73 -14.77 -7.44
N LEU A 24 19.99 -16.08 -7.47
CA LEU A 24 19.23 -17.04 -8.26
C LEU A 24 17.77 -17.08 -7.84
N LEU A 25 17.48 -17.21 -6.54
CA LEU A 25 16.13 -17.24 -6.00
C LEU A 25 15.34 -15.96 -6.33
N PHE A 26 15.91 -14.80 -6.06
CA PHE A 26 15.27 -13.50 -6.28
C PHE A 26 15.05 -13.17 -7.75
N SER A 27 15.84 -13.75 -8.67
CA SER A 27 15.63 -13.57 -10.11
C SER A 27 14.22 -14.03 -10.54
N GLY A 28 13.73 -15.14 -9.97
CA GLY A 28 12.39 -15.70 -10.22
C GLY A 28 11.26 -14.84 -9.65
N PHE A 29 11.52 -14.05 -8.61
CA PHE A 29 10.55 -13.19 -7.94
C PHE A 29 10.75 -11.70 -8.22
N SER A 30 11.60 -11.34 -9.18
CA SER A 30 12.02 -9.96 -9.48
C SER A 30 10.87 -8.97 -9.71
N LYS A 31 9.70 -9.46 -10.16
CA LYS A 31 8.47 -8.68 -10.35
C LYS A 31 7.84 -8.20 -9.02
N ILE A 32 7.93 -9.02 -7.97
CA ILE A 32 7.38 -8.73 -6.63
C ILE A 32 8.18 -7.59 -5.98
N PHE A 33 9.50 -7.61 -6.12
CA PHE A 33 10.41 -6.60 -5.59
C PHE A 33 10.55 -5.35 -6.48
N SER A 34 9.51 -5.03 -7.25
CA SER A 34 9.51 -3.85 -8.10
C SER A 34 9.13 -2.59 -7.32
N LYS A 35 9.71 -1.44 -7.69
CA LYS A 35 9.33 -0.13 -7.13
C LYS A 35 7.90 0.28 -7.47
N ARG A 36 7.31 -0.35 -8.49
CA ARG A 36 5.99 -0.01 -9.02
C ARG A 36 4.97 -0.93 -8.43
N PRO A 37 4.05 -0.38 -7.64
CA PRO A 37 3.27 -1.28 -6.88
C PRO A 37 2.03 -1.80 -7.73
N GLY A 38 1.41 -2.95 -7.46
CA GLY A 38 0.23 -3.55 -8.11
C GLY A 38 -1.00 -3.79 -7.20
N THR A 39 -2.20 -3.99 -7.73
CA THR A 39 -3.45 -3.95 -6.92
C THR A 39 -3.96 -5.35 -6.55
N LEU A 40 -4.29 -5.57 -5.27
CA LEU A 40 -4.84 -6.85 -4.77
C LEU A 40 -6.32 -6.77 -4.36
N VAL A 41 -6.76 -5.68 -3.70
CA VAL A 41 -8.12 -5.59 -3.12
C VAL A 41 -8.67 -4.16 -3.21
N ASN A 42 -9.98 -4.05 -3.42
CA ASN A 42 -10.74 -2.79 -3.32
C ASN A 42 -11.43 -2.68 -1.95
N HIS A 43 -11.22 -1.57 -1.25
CA HIS A 43 -11.81 -1.22 0.02
C HIS A 43 -13.17 -0.54 -0.16
N LYS A 44 -14.15 -1.02 0.61
CA LYS A 44 -15.49 -0.45 0.72
C LYS A 44 -15.64 0.40 1.99
N ILE A 45 -16.18 1.60 1.85
CA ILE A 45 -16.46 2.53 2.94
C ILE A 45 -17.93 2.42 3.33
N ASN A 46 -18.23 1.67 4.38
CA ASN A 46 -19.59 1.61 4.93
C ASN A 46 -19.87 2.82 5.82
N THR A 47 -20.69 3.75 5.31
CA THR A 47 -21.12 4.95 6.05
C THR A 47 -22.46 4.75 6.77
N GLY A 48 -23.14 3.61 6.59
CA GLY A 48 -24.53 3.44 7.04
C GLY A 48 -25.42 4.60 6.59
N ASP A 49 -26.20 5.14 7.53
CA ASP A 49 -27.08 6.30 7.31
C ASP A 49 -26.40 7.66 7.53
N ALA A 50 -25.07 7.69 7.72
CA ALA A 50 -24.34 8.93 7.95
C ALA A 50 -24.36 9.84 6.71
N LYS A 51 -24.73 11.10 6.91
CA LYS A 51 -24.77 12.11 5.85
C LYS A 51 -23.35 12.62 5.53
N PRO A 52 -23.07 13.04 4.28
CA PRO A 52 -21.79 13.64 3.93
C PRO A 52 -21.46 14.86 4.80
N VAL A 53 -20.20 14.92 5.28
CA VAL A 53 -19.72 16.01 6.12
C VAL A 53 -18.87 16.97 5.30
N VAL A 54 -19.22 18.26 5.30
CA VAL A 54 -18.44 19.31 4.63
C VAL A 54 -17.63 20.09 5.65
N CYS A 55 -16.31 19.91 5.63
CA CYS A 55 -15.38 20.63 6.51
C CYS A 55 -14.82 21.90 5.84
N LYS A 56 -14.80 23.02 6.56
CA LYS A 56 -14.09 24.23 6.12
C LYS A 56 -12.58 24.02 6.22
N ARG A 57 -11.84 24.63 5.31
CA ARG A 57 -10.37 24.62 5.34
C ARG A 57 -9.88 25.31 6.61
N ARG A 58 -8.84 24.74 7.21
CA ARG A 58 -8.08 25.45 8.23
C ARG A 58 -7.25 26.55 7.55
N PRO A 59 -7.23 27.78 8.10
CA PRO A 59 -6.31 28.81 7.63
C PRO A 59 -4.86 28.32 7.74
N MET A 60 -4.05 28.63 6.73
CA MET A 60 -2.61 28.34 6.71
C MET A 60 -1.85 29.60 6.31
N SER A 61 -0.67 29.76 6.89
CA SER A 61 0.31 30.76 6.49
C SER A 61 0.84 30.50 5.08
N PRO A 62 1.45 31.49 4.40
CA PRO A 62 2.04 31.29 3.08
C PRO A 62 3.13 30.20 3.04
N ALA A 63 3.96 30.12 4.09
CA ALA A 63 5.02 29.11 4.19
C ALA A 63 4.47 27.69 4.30
N GLU A 64 3.48 27.47 5.18
CA GLU A 64 2.79 26.17 5.30
C GLU A 64 2.11 25.79 3.98
N ARG A 65 1.44 26.76 3.32
CA ARG A 65 0.82 26.50 2.02
C ARG A 65 1.82 26.01 0.99
N GLN A 66 3.04 26.56 0.95
CA GLN A 66 4.05 26.13 0.01
C GLN A 66 4.51 24.69 0.27
N ILE A 67 4.66 24.30 1.54
CA ILE A 67 5.05 22.93 1.92
C ILE A 67 3.95 21.95 1.49
N PHE A 68 2.70 22.24 1.86
CA PHE A 68 1.56 21.42 1.45
C PHE A 68 1.39 21.40 -0.06
N GLN A 69 1.71 22.49 -0.73
CA GLN A 69 1.60 22.59 -2.17
C GLN A 69 2.54 21.60 -2.86
N ASN A 70 3.81 21.62 -2.48
CA ASN A 70 4.80 20.69 -3.02
C ASN A 70 4.39 19.23 -2.77
N ALA A 71 3.84 18.94 -1.59
CA ALA A 71 3.32 17.60 -1.27
C ALA A 71 2.11 17.23 -2.13
N VAL A 72 1.14 18.12 -2.32
CA VAL A 72 -0.04 17.85 -3.17
C VAL A 72 0.36 17.60 -4.61
N ASP A 73 1.34 18.34 -5.14
CA ASP A 73 1.84 18.15 -6.51
C ASP A 73 2.47 16.76 -6.69
N GLU A 74 3.29 16.31 -5.73
CA GLU A 74 3.84 14.95 -5.72
C GLU A 74 2.73 13.89 -5.63
N LEU A 75 1.71 14.13 -4.82
CA LEU A 75 0.61 13.19 -4.64
C LEU A 75 -0.31 13.11 -5.87
N ILE A 76 -0.47 14.16 -6.68
CA ILE A 76 -1.29 14.14 -7.91
C ILE A 76 -0.75 13.10 -8.90
N GLU A 77 0.57 12.98 -9.00
CA GLU A 77 1.20 12.01 -9.89
C GLU A 77 1.03 10.56 -9.40
N LEU A 78 0.89 10.37 -8.08
CA LEU A 78 0.99 9.04 -7.47
C LEU A 78 -0.34 8.49 -6.96
N VAL A 79 -1.15 9.28 -6.25
CA VAL A 79 -2.16 8.75 -5.32
C VAL A 79 -3.45 9.57 -5.17
N ILE A 80 -3.53 10.78 -5.69
CA ILE A 80 -4.77 11.59 -5.73
C ILE A 80 -5.09 12.02 -7.17
N PHE A 81 -6.35 12.35 -7.44
CA PHE A 81 -6.76 12.88 -8.74
C PHE A 81 -7.77 14.01 -8.57
N PRO A 82 -7.76 14.98 -9.50
CA PRO A 82 -8.85 15.95 -9.58
C PRO A 82 -10.15 15.22 -9.91
N GLN A 83 -11.26 15.71 -9.35
CA GLN A 83 -12.58 15.07 -9.45
C GLN A 83 -13.06 14.77 -10.90
N LYS A 84 -12.43 15.34 -11.94
CA LYS A 84 -12.84 15.25 -13.35
C LYS A 84 -12.19 14.13 -14.18
N ASN A 85 -11.14 13.44 -13.70
CA ASN A 85 -10.44 12.43 -14.51
C ASN A 85 -10.60 11.04 -13.90
N ASP A 86 -11.39 10.20 -14.55
CA ASP A 86 -11.57 8.81 -14.23
C ASP A 86 -10.70 7.99 -15.18
N ASP A 87 -9.40 7.82 -14.88
CA ASP A 87 -8.68 6.58 -15.23
C ASP A 87 -7.21 6.50 -14.80
N VAL A 88 -6.78 5.23 -14.75
CA VAL A 88 -5.44 4.65 -14.51
C VAL A 88 -5.03 4.47 -13.04
N THR A 89 -5.24 3.23 -12.58
CA THR A 89 -4.70 2.66 -11.34
C THR A 89 -3.20 2.42 -11.51
N MET A 90 -2.38 3.13 -10.74
CA MET A 90 -0.95 2.89 -10.56
C MET A 90 -0.73 2.59 -9.08
N GLY A 91 -0.25 1.39 -8.71
CA GLY A 91 0.34 1.15 -7.38
C GLY A 91 -0.34 0.12 -6.43
N TYR A 92 0.48 -0.69 -5.73
CA TYR A 92 0.17 -1.51 -4.52
C TYR A 92 -0.13 -0.49 -3.45
N ARG A 93 -1.42 -0.32 -3.26
CA ARG A 93 -2.12 0.09 -2.05
C ARG A 93 -3.55 -0.38 -2.28
N ILE A 94 -4.22 -0.77 -1.20
CA ILE A 94 -5.65 -1.07 -1.24
C ILE A 94 -6.35 0.13 -1.90
N THR A 95 -7.03 -0.10 -3.03
CA THR A 95 -7.74 0.94 -3.77
C THR A 95 -9.16 1.08 -3.21
N PHE A 96 -9.84 2.19 -3.44
CA PHE A 96 -11.26 2.26 -3.08
C PHE A 96 -12.15 1.66 -4.17
N GLU A 97 -13.24 1.03 -3.78
CA GLU A 97 -14.36 0.74 -4.69
C GLU A 97 -14.79 2.04 -5.39
N PHE A 98 -15.16 1.94 -6.67
CA PHE A 98 -15.47 3.11 -7.50
C PHE A 98 -16.53 4.02 -6.85
N GLN A 99 -17.56 3.42 -6.25
CA GLN A 99 -18.67 4.10 -5.58
C GLN A 99 -18.26 4.86 -4.32
N ASP A 100 -17.15 4.46 -3.69
CA ASP A 100 -16.69 5.00 -2.42
C ASP A 100 -15.62 6.07 -2.56
N ARG A 101 -15.05 6.25 -3.76
CA ARG A 101 -13.99 7.23 -4.02
C ARG A 101 -14.41 8.66 -3.66
N ASP A 102 -15.64 9.05 -3.96
CA ASP A 102 -16.16 10.40 -3.63
C ASP A 102 -16.24 10.68 -2.13
N LYS A 103 -16.34 9.63 -1.29
CA LYS A 103 -16.34 9.76 0.17
C LYS A 103 -14.98 10.21 0.72
N THR A 104 -13.93 10.10 -0.08
CA THR A 104 -12.55 10.49 0.29
C THR A 104 -12.19 11.91 -0.13
N THR A 105 -13.17 12.67 -0.64
CA THR A 105 -12.93 14.00 -1.21
C THR A 105 -12.43 14.98 -0.15
N PHE A 106 -11.32 15.65 -0.44
CA PHE A 106 -10.80 16.78 0.33
C PHE A 106 -10.63 18.01 -0.55
N ARG A 107 -10.50 19.17 0.09
CA ARG A 107 -10.54 20.47 -0.58
C ARG A 107 -9.19 21.20 -0.48
N TRP A 108 -8.61 21.55 -1.63
CA TRP A 108 -7.34 22.27 -1.79
C TRP A 108 -7.51 23.54 -2.66
N PRO A 109 -6.77 24.67 -2.50
CA PRO A 109 -7.20 26.02 -2.91
C PRO A 109 -7.83 26.17 -4.30
N TRP A 110 -7.40 25.35 -5.25
CA TRP A 110 -7.85 25.35 -6.64
C TRP A 110 -8.73 24.15 -7.04
N GLY A 111 -9.11 23.29 -6.11
CA GLY A 111 -10.00 22.18 -6.45
C GLY A 111 -10.36 21.24 -5.31
N ASN A 112 -11.25 20.31 -5.63
CA ASN A 112 -11.49 19.14 -4.81
C ASN A 112 -10.70 17.97 -5.39
N PHE A 113 -10.08 17.21 -4.50
CA PHE A 113 -9.24 16.07 -4.80
C PHE A 113 -9.78 14.86 -4.06
N ARG A 114 -9.55 13.68 -4.60
CA ARG A 114 -9.92 12.41 -3.96
C ARG A 114 -8.76 11.44 -4.04
N PHE A 115 -8.73 10.48 -3.11
CA PHE A 115 -7.69 9.49 -3.04
C PHE A 115 -7.98 8.31 -3.99
N LYS A 116 -6.95 7.86 -4.73
CA LYS A 116 -6.97 6.62 -5.53
C LYS A 116 -6.86 5.38 -4.64
N VAL A 117 -6.09 5.55 -3.58
CA VAL A 117 -5.60 4.50 -2.69
C VAL A 117 -5.92 4.88 -1.26
N VAL A 118 -6.15 3.90 -0.39
CA VAL A 118 -6.43 4.15 1.02
C VAL A 118 -5.27 4.95 1.65
N PRO A 119 -5.50 6.18 2.13
CA PRO A 119 -4.46 7.00 2.74
C PRO A 119 -4.18 6.55 4.17
N PHE A 120 -3.02 6.95 4.69
CA PHE A 120 -2.70 6.78 6.10
C PHE A 120 -3.69 7.55 6.98
N GLY A 121 -4.01 6.98 8.14
CA GLY A 121 -4.96 7.57 9.10
C GLY A 121 -6.44 7.34 8.76
N PHE A 122 -6.74 6.59 7.69
CA PHE A 122 -8.12 6.17 7.41
C PHE A 122 -8.49 5.02 8.37
N ILE A 123 -9.61 5.14 9.07
CA ILE A 123 -10.09 4.07 9.95
C ILE A 123 -10.34 2.84 9.08
N ASN A 124 -9.85 1.68 9.53
CA ASN A 124 -9.88 0.41 8.79
C ASN A 124 -8.86 0.29 7.65
N SER A 125 -7.91 1.22 7.47
CA SER A 125 -6.89 1.13 6.41
C SER A 125 -5.90 -0.02 6.55
N THR A 126 -5.55 -0.35 7.79
CA THR A 126 -4.38 -1.20 8.09
C THR A 126 -4.72 -2.40 8.97
N THR A 127 -5.80 -2.32 9.75
CA THR A 127 -6.09 -3.33 10.81
C THR A 127 -7.52 -3.87 10.76
N LEU A 128 -8.46 -3.21 10.06
CA LEU A 128 -9.88 -3.60 10.10
C LEU A 128 -10.53 -3.85 8.72
N ALA A 129 -9.98 -3.34 7.62
CA ALA A 129 -10.35 -3.84 6.28
C ALA A 129 -9.93 -5.31 6.07
N LEU A 130 -9.03 -5.76 6.94
CA LEU A 130 -8.62 -7.13 7.11
C LEU A 130 -9.65 -7.86 8.01
N LEU A 131 -9.96 -7.34 9.20
CA LEU A 131 -10.76 -8.05 10.21
C LEU A 131 -12.30 -7.83 10.22
N THR A 132 -12.92 -7.10 9.28
CA THR A 132 -14.40 -6.93 9.31
C THR A 132 -15.14 -7.37 8.03
N ASN A 133 -15.92 -8.43 8.22
CA ASN A 133 -17.12 -8.86 7.50
C ASN A 133 -17.00 -9.00 5.97
N GLY A 134 -16.49 -10.15 5.54
CA GLY A 134 -17.00 -10.84 4.35
C GLY A 134 -15.99 -11.15 3.24
N ASN A 135 -14.79 -10.60 3.28
CA ASN A 135 -13.74 -10.90 2.30
C ASN A 135 -12.45 -11.23 3.07
N LYS A 136 -12.00 -12.48 2.96
CA LYS A 136 -10.67 -12.88 3.42
C LYS A 136 -9.61 -11.96 2.80
N GLU A 137 -8.58 -11.75 3.57
CA GLU A 137 -7.64 -10.65 3.48
C GLU A 137 -6.61 -10.87 2.36
N ALA A 138 -6.17 -9.84 1.64
CA ALA A 138 -5.24 -10.02 0.51
C ALA A 138 -4.01 -10.91 0.81
N MET A 139 -3.47 -10.81 2.04
CA MET A 139 -2.35 -11.62 2.50
C MET A 139 -2.79 -12.99 3.01
N GLU A 140 -3.90 -13.12 3.75
CA GLU A 140 -4.43 -14.43 4.15
C GLU A 140 -4.88 -15.25 2.95
N ILE A 141 -5.48 -14.65 1.91
CA ILE A 141 -5.82 -15.32 0.65
C ILE A 141 -4.55 -15.78 -0.07
N ALA A 142 -3.53 -14.91 -0.14
CA ALA A 142 -2.30 -15.24 -0.85
C ALA A 142 -1.47 -16.31 -0.12
N LEU A 143 -1.59 -16.41 1.21
CA LEU A 143 -0.80 -17.28 2.08
C LEU A 143 -1.66 -18.33 2.81
N GLU A 144 -2.89 -18.58 2.35
CA GLU A 144 -3.90 -19.37 3.08
C GLU A 144 -3.38 -20.76 3.46
N GLU A 145 -2.65 -21.40 2.54
CA GLU A 145 -2.09 -22.74 2.73
C GLU A 145 -0.91 -22.77 3.70
N GLY A 146 -0.24 -21.64 3.94
CA GLY A 146 0.93 -21.55 4.82
C GLY A 146 0.66 -20.87 6.16
N LEU A 147 -0.47 -20.18 6.28
CA LEU A 147 -0.83 -19.39 7.44
C LEU A 147 -0.91 -20.29 8.68
N TRP A 148 -0.22 -19.89 9.75
CA TRP A 148 -0.10 -20.66 10.99
C TRP A 148 0.65 -21.99 10.89
N ILE A 149 1.12 -22.38 9.70
CA ILE A 149 1.92 -23.60 9.47
C ILE A 149 3.40 -23.26 9.40
N TYR A 150 3.76 -22.31 8.54
CA TYR A 150 5.13 -21.83 8.34
C TYR A 150 5.20 -20.33 8.14
N VAL A 151 4.07 -19.61 8.11
CA VAL A 151 4.05 -18.15 8.04
C VAL A 151 2.99 -17.55 8.97
N VAL A 152 3.36 -16.46 9.65
CA VAL A 152 2.47 -15.61 10.46
C VAL A 152 2.56 -14.20 9.91
N VAL A 153 1.41 -13.57 9.71
CA VAL A 153 1.33 -12.22 9.16
C VAL A 153 0.78 -11.28 10.21
N HIS A 154 1.40 -10.13 10.36
CA HIS A 154 0.94 -9.03 11.20
C HIS A 154 1.11 -7.69 10.47
N VAL A 155 0.00 -7.17 9.94
CA VAL A 155 -0.10 -5.86 9.26
C VAL A 155 0.84 -5.71 8.05
N ASN A 156 2.10 -5.37 8.28
CA ASN A 156 3.13 -5.18 7.24
C ASN A 156 4.25 -6.22 7.32
N ASP A 157 4.25 -7.04 8.38
CA ASP A 157 5.30 -8.00 8.67
C ASP A 157 4.78 -9.40 8.40
N ALA A 158 5.57 -10.19 7.68
CA ALA A 158 5.36 -11.63 7.55
C ALA A 158 6.58 -12.33 8.16
N ILE A 159 6.34 -13.22 9.10
CA ILE A 159 7.35 -14.04 9.74
C ILE A 159 7.19 -15.44 9.17
N CYS A 160 8.15 -15.86 8.35
CA CYS A 160 8.24 -17.23 7.83
C CYS A 160 9.22 -18.05 8.69
N TRP A 161 8.88 -19.29 9.03
CA TRP A 161 9.76 -20.21 9.75
C TRP A 161 9.76 -21.60 9.10
N SER A 162 10.86 -22.32 9.28
CA SER A 162 11.02 -23.70 8.81
C SER A 162 11.86 -24.50 9.80
N SER A 163 11.83 -25.84 9.69
CA SER A 163 12.58 -26.75 10.56
C SER A 163 14.06 -26.87 10.20
N SER A 164 14.42 -26.60 8.95
CA SER A 164 15.79 -26.67 8.45
C SER A 164 16.06 -25.57 7.43
N ALA A 165 17.34 -25.23 7.23
CA ALA A 165 17.75 -24.24 6.24
C ALA A 165 17.49 -24.69 4.80
N SER A 166 17.39 -26.01 4.55
CA SER A 166 17.06 -26.54 3.22
C SER A 166 15.56 -26.49 2.92
N ASP A 167 14.72 -26.45 3.95
CA ASP A 167 13.27 -26.29 3.81
C ASP A 167 12.86 -24.80 3.72
N HIS A 168 13.77 -23.88 4.08
CA HIS A 168 13.58 -22.43 4.00
C HIS A 168 13.82 -21.91 2.58
#